data_AF-A0A392R0F0-F1
#
_entry.id   AF-A0A392R0F0-F1
#
_cell.length_a   1.000
_cell.length_b   1.000
_cell.length_c   1.000
_cell.angle_alpha   90.00
_cell.angle_beta   90.00
_cell.angle_gamma   90.00
#
_symmetry.space_group_name_H-M   'P 1'
#
loop_
_entity.id
_entity.type
_entity.pdbx_description
1 polymer ?
#
loop_
_entity_poly.entity_id
_entity_poly.type
_entity_poly.pdbx_seq_one_letter_code
_entity_poly.pdbx_strand_id
1 'polypeptide(L)'
;RACRDDYRDYAELCFKEFGDRVKRWITLNEPRSVSKNGYATGRFAPGRCSDWLKMNCTGGDSGTEPYLTSHYQLLAHAAAAKLYKTKYQASQKGLLGITLNSDWFVPVSKEKSDVDAAQRALDFMFGW
;
A
#
# COMPACT_ATOMS: atom_id res chain seq x y z
N ARG A 1 -15.79 -1.19 3.35
CA ARG A 1 -16.31 0.20 3.23
C ARG A 1 -15.88 1.05 4.41
N ALA A 2 -16.09 0.61 5.66
CA ALA A 2 -15.65 1.32 6.88
C ALA A 2 -14.19 1.81 6.82
N CYS A 3 -13.22 0.90 6.62
CA CYS A 3 -11.78 1.24 6.65
C CYS A 3 -11.36 2.43 5.75
N ARG A 4 -11.94 2.59 4.55
CA ARG A 4 -11.64 3.74 3.67
C ARG A 4 -12.11 5.05 4.28
N ASP A 5 -13.35 5.06 4.79
CA ASP A 5 -13.97 6.27 5.31
C ASP A 5 -13.36 6.64 6.67
N ASP A 6 -13.07 5.65 7.53
CA ASP A 6 -12.36 5.85 8.79
C ASP A 6 -10.96 6.44 8.55
N TYR A 7 -10.21 5.91 7.57
CA TYR A 7 -8.89 6.45 7.21
C TYR A 7 -8.97 7.87 6.65
N ARG A 8 -10.00 8.17 5.83
CA ARG A 8 -10.23 9.52 5.31
C ARG A 8 -10.46 10.51 6.46
N ASP A 9 -11.25 10.14 7.46
CA ASP A 9 -11.58 11.00 8.58
C ASP A 9 -10.36 11.21 9.51
N TYR A 10 -9.55 10.17 9.71
CA TYR A 10 -8.23 10.29 10.34
C TYR A 10 -7.31 11.27 9.60
N ALA A 11 -7.21 11.15 8.26
CA ALA A 11 -6.41 12.06 7.46
C ALA A 11 -6.93 13.50 7.54
N GLU A 12 -8.26 13.69 7.54
CA GLU A 12 -8.87 15.01 7.70
C GLU A 12 -8.47 15.68 9.01
N LEU A 13 -8.49 14.93 10.11
CA LEU A 13 -8.04 15.43 11.42
C LEU A 13 -6.58 15.91 11.32
N CYS A 14 -5.69 15.09 10.78
CA CYS A 14 -4.28 15.48 10.60
C CYS A 14 -4.12 16.76 9.76
N PHE A 15 -4.86 16.88 8.66
CA PHE A 15 -4.81 18.09 7.82
C PHE A 15 -5.33 19.32 8.55
N LYS A 16 -6.37 19.20 9.37
CA LYS A 16 -6.91 20.32 10.18
C LYS A 16 -5.90 20.77 11.23
N GLU A 17 -5.34 19.84 11.99
CA GLU A 17 -4.54 20.16 13.18
C GLU A 17 -3.10 20.56 12.85
N PHE A 18 -2.53 20.04 11.75
CA PHE A 18 -1.11 20.21 11.45
C PHE A 18 -0.81 20.81 10.08
N GLY A 19 -1.81 20.96 9.21
CA GLY A 19 -1.61 21.44 7.83
C GLY A 19 -1.23 22.92 7.72
N ASP A 20 -1.31 23.68 8.81
CA ASP A 20 -0.74 25.02 8.92
C ASP A 20 0.79 25.00 8.77
N ARG A 21 1.45 23.96 9.31
CA ARG A 21 2.91 23.77 9.33
C ARG A 21 3.41 22.67 8.40
N VAL A 22 2.72 21.53 8.32
CA VAL A 22 3.14 20.38 7.51
C VAL A 22 2.77 20.61 6.05
N LYS A 23 3.80 20.70 5.19
CA LYS A 23 3.66 20.96 3.74
C LYS A 23 3.96 19.76 2.85
N ARG A 24 4.33 18.62 3.44
CA ARG A 24 4.58 17.37 2.72
C ARG A 24 3.93 16.23 3.48
N TRP A 25 2.94 15.63 2.84
CA TRP A 25 2.17 14.53 3.38
C TRP A 25 2.47 13.23 2.65
N ILE A 26 2.63 12.17 3.42
CA ILE A 26 2.67 10.80 2.93
C ILE A 26 1.45 10.10 3.54
N THR A 27 0.64 9.49 2.68
CA THR A 27 -0.54 8.74 3.12
C THR A 27 -0.16 7.37 3.64
N LEU A 28 0.34 6.51 2.76
CA LEU A 28 0.71 5.14 3.10
C LEU A 28 2.21 4.95 2.94
N ASN A 29 2.76 4.12 3.83
CA ASN A 29 4.12 3.63 3.76
C ASN A 29 4.10 2.15 3.35
N GLU A 30 4.68 1.84 2.19
CA GLU A 30 4.91 0.48 1.71
C GLU A 30 3.65 -0.43 1.71
N PRO A 31 2.59 -0.07 0.96
CA PRO A 31 1.36 -0.86 0.93
C PRO A 31 1.59 -2.31 0.49
N ARG A 32 2.56 -2.57 -0.40
CA ARG A 32 2.95 -3.91 -0.80
C ARG A 32 3.51 -4.73 0.37
N SER A 33 4.33 -4.13 1.22
CA SER A 33 4.87 -4.80 2.43
C SER A 33 3.75 -5.23 3.37
N VAL A 34 2.75 -4.35 3.59
CA VAL A 34 1.57 -4.67 4.41
C VAL A 34 0.79 -5.84 3.80
N SER A 35 0.44 -5.79 2.52
CA SER A 35 -0.32 -6.86 1.85
C SER A 35 0.42 -8.19 1.84
N LYS A 36 1.71 -8.20 1.48
CA LYS A 36 2.51 -9.44 1.41
C LYS A 36 2.80 -10.02 2.79
N ASN A 37 3.28 -9.20 3.72
CA ASN A 37 3.76 -9.71 5.01
C ASN A 37 2.62 -9.89 6.02
N GLY A 38 1.55 -9.11 5.93
CA GLY A 38 0.39 -9.24 6.81
C GLY A 38 -0.59 -10.34 6.40
N TYR A 39 -0.71 -10.61 5.09
CA TYR A 39 -1.81 -11.43 4.54
C TYR A 39 -1.38 -12.53 3.56
N ALA A 40 -0.10 -12.59 3.15
CA ALA A 40 0.40 -13.67 2.29
C ALA A 40 1.38 -14.60 3.03
N THR A 41 2.30 -14.01 3.82
CA THR A 41 3.31 -14.76 4.58
C THR A 41 3.07 -14.77 6.09
N GLY A 42 2.12 -13.96 6.59
CA GLY A 42 1.77 -13.87 8.00
C GLY A 42 2.88 -13.39 8.95
N ARG A 43 3.95 -12.78 8.43
CA ARG A 43 5.09 -12.29 9.22
C ARG A 43 4.80 -11.00 9.99
N PHE A 44 3.89 -10.17 9.48
CA PHE A 44 3.46 -8.93 10.13
C PHE A 44 2.05 -9.09 10.67
N ALA A 45 1.67 -8.29 11.68
CA ALA A 45 0.28 -8.22 12.13
C ALA A 45 -0.68 -7.94 10.94
N PRO A 46 -1.86 -8.57 10.88
CA PRO A 46 -2.45 -9.48 11.86
C PRO A 46 -1.95 -10.95 11.79
N GLY A 47 -0.99 -11.25 10.93
CA GLY A 47 -0.34 -12.55 10.86
C GLY A 47 -1.14 -13.58 10.08
N ARG A 48 -1.78 -13.18 8.99
CA ARG A 48 -2.66 -14.05 8.18
C ARG A 48 -1.94 -14.66 6.99
N CYS A 49 -2.23 -15.93 6.72
CA CYS A 49 -1.78 -16.66 5.53
C CYS A 49 -2.58 -17.96 5.39
N SER A 50 -2.50 -18.62 4.23
CA SER A 50 -3.16 -19.91 4.01
C SER A 50 -2.58 -21.04 4.88
N ASP A 51 -3.45 -21.86 5.47
CA ASP A 51 -3.07 -22.96 6.37
C ASP A 51 -2.11 -24.00 5.78
N TRP A 52 -2.12 -24.16 4.45
CA TRP A 52 -1.24 -25.10 3.75
C TRP A 52 0.23 -24.66 3.73
N LEU A 53 0.53 -23.37 4.01
CA LEU A 53 1.90 -22.86 4.12
C LEU A 53 2.62 -23.29 5.41
N LYS A 54 1.89 -23.78 6.42
CA LYS A 54 2.43 -24.23 7.73
C LYS A 54 3.33 -23.19 8.44
N MET A 55 2.99 -21.91 8.31
CA MET A 55 3.74 -20.78 8.91
C MET A 55 3.20 -20.31 10.28
N ASN A 56 2.33 -21.08 10.93
CA ASN A 56 1.69 -20.73 12.21
C ASN A 56 0.96 -19.36 12.20
N CYS A 57 0.24 -19.10 11.10
CA CYS A 57 -0.56 -17.90 10.92
C CYS A 57 -1.88 -17.96 11.72
N THR A 58 -2.54 -16.82 11.87
CA THR A 58 -3.84 -16.66 12.55
C THR A 58 -5.04 -17.01 11.64
N GLY A 59 -4.80 -17.83 10.60
CA GLY A 59 -5.72 -18.16 9.51
C GLY A 59 -5.61 -17.23 8.30
N GLY A 60 -6.52 -17.37 7.33
CA GLY A 60 -6.62 -16.51 6.15
C GLY A 60 -6.32 -17.21 4.83
N ASP A 61 -6.15 -16.40 3.78
CA ASP A 61 -5.94 -16.88 2.41
C ASP A 61 -4.96 -16.00 1.64
N SER A 62 -3.75 -16.52 1.46
CA SER A 62 -2.64 -15.89 0.73
C SER A 62 -2.92 -15.68 -0.75
N GLY A 63 -3.93 -16.36 -1.32
CA GLY A 63 -4.33 -16.20 -2.72
C GLY A 63 -5.30 -15.05 -2.98
N THR A 64 -5.95 -14.51 -1.94
CA THR A 64 -7.03 -13.52 -2.08
C THR A 64 -6.85 -12.30 -1.19
N GLU A 65 -6.47 -12.48 0.08
CA GLU A 65 -6.40 -11.41 1.06
C GLU A 65 -5.35 -10.32 0.75
N PRO A 66 -4.16 -10.64 0.19
CA PRO A 66 -3.21 -9.61 -0.21
C PRO A 66 -3.80 -8.65 -1.26
N TYR A 67 -4.59 -9.16 -2.20
CA TYR A 67 -5.23 -8.34 -3.24
C TYR A 67 -6.35 -7.46 -2.67
N LEU A 68 -7.18 -8.02 -1.79
CA LEU A 68 -8.22 -7.26 -1.08
C LEU A 68 -7.62 -6.14 -0.23
N THR A 69 -6.53 -6.44 0.48
CA THR A 69 -5.80 -5.46 1.29
C THR A 69 -5.20 -4.36 0.43
N SER A 70 -4.50 -4.71 -0.66
CA SER A 70 -3.97 -3.73 -1.62
C SER A 70 -5.07 -2.83 -2.20
N HIS A 71 -6.22 -3.41 -2.57
CA HIS A 71 -7.36 -2.67 -3.09
C HIS A 71 -7.88 -1.62 -2.10
N TYR A 72 -8.09 -1.99 -0.83
CA TYR A 72 -8.57 -1.04 0.18
C TYR A 72 -7.53 0.01 0.56
N GLN A 73 -6.24 -0.34 0.57
CA GLN A 73 -5.16 0.64 0.74
C GLN A 73 -5.20 1.71 -0.36
N LEU A 74 -5.31 1.32 -1.63
CA LEU A 74 -5.41 2.26 -2.76
C LEU A 74 -6.66 3.15 -2.66
N LEU A 75 -7.81 2.59 -2.30
CA LEU A 75 -9.03 3.36 -2.09
C LEU A 75 -8.89 4.38 -0.94
N ALA A 76 -8.23 3.99 0.15
CA ALA A 76 -7.97 4.88 1.29
C ALA A 76 -7.02 6.03 0.91
N HIS A 77 -5.94 5.72 0.19
CA HIS A 77 -5.04 6.73 -0.40
C HIS A 77 -5.83 7.71 -1.28
N ALA A 78 -6.61 7.21 -2.24
CA ALA A 78 -7.37 8.03 -3.17
C ALA A 78 -8.39 8.94 -2.46
N ALA A 79 -9.05 8.42 -1.41
CA ALA A 79 -9.99 9.20 -0.61
C ALA A 79 -9.31 10.36 0.13
N ALA A 80 -8.18 10.10 0.81
CA ALA A 80 -7.41 11.13 1.50
C ALA A 80 -6.79 12.15 0.53
N ALA A 81 -6.24 11.69 -0.58
CA ALA A 81 -5.65 12.54 -1.62
C ALA A 81 -6.70 13.48 -2.24
N LYS A 82 -7.89 12.95 -2.57
CA LYS A 82 -9.01 13.75 -3.09
C LYS A 82 -9.45 14.80 -2.07
N LEU A 83 -9.60 14.41 -0.79
CA LEU A 83 -9.97 15.35 0.27
C LEU A 83 -8.94 16.48 0.42
N TYR A 84 -7.64 16.15 0.51
CA TYR A 84 -6.58 17.15 0.62
C TYR A 84 -6.59 18.12 -0.56
N LYS A 85 -6.62 17.59 -1.79
CA LYS A 85 -6.62 18.40 -3.02
C LYS A 85 -7.80 19.36 -3.10
N THR A 86 -9.00 18.91 -2.69
CA THR A 86 -10.23 19.70 -2.85
C THR A 86 -10.50 20.68 -1.71
N LYS A 87 -10.08 20.35 -0.48
CA LYS A 87 -10.43 21.14 0.72
C LYS A 87 -9.26 21.89 1.34
N TYR A 88 -8.03 21.38 1.24
CA TYR A 88 -6.88 21.87 2.02
C TYR A 88 -5.73 22.40 1.18
N GLN A 89 -5.50 21.88 -0.02
CA GLN A 89 -4.29 22.18 -0.80
C GLN A 89 -4.19 23.66 -1.20
N ALA A 90 -5.30 24.31 -1.56
CA ALA A 90 -5.30 25.73 -1.95
C ALA A 90 -4.91 26.67 -0.81
N SER A 91 -5.39 26.40 0.42
CA SER A 91 -5.10 27.22 1.60
C SER A 91 -3.75 26.86 2.25
N GLN A 92 -3.45 25.55 2.36
CA GLN A 92 -2.26 25.06 3.05
C GLN A 92 -1.01 25.04 2.16
N LYS A 93 -1.17 25.01 0.82
CA LYS A 93 -0.09 25.05 -0.18
C LYS A 93 0.95 23.94 -0.05
N GLY A 94 0.57 22.79 0.50
CA GLY A 94 1.44 21.60 0.59
C GLY A 94 1.24 20.58 -0.53
N LEU A 95 2.05 19.53 -0.51
CA LEU A 95 2.01 18.38 -1.40
C LEU A 95 1.61 17.11 -0.64
N LEU A 96 0.95 16.18 -1.34
CA LEU A 96 0.57 14.87 -0.80
C LEU A 96 1.00 13.78 -1.78
N GLY A 97 1.61 12.72 -1.25
CA GLY A 97 2.01 11.54 -2.00
C GLY A 97 1.82 10.23 -1.24
N ILE A 98 2.46 9.20 -1.76
CA ILE A 98 2.51 7.84 -1.21
C ILE A 98 3.94 7.31 -1.32
N THR A 99 4.38 6.52 -0.34
CA THR A 99 5.69 5.88 -0.35
C THR A 99 5.53 4.42 -0.77
N LEU A 100 6.20 4.04 -1.86
CA LEU A 100 6.20 2.68 -2.40
C LEU A 100 7.59 2.06 -2.24
N ASN A 101 7.64 0.77 -1.93
CA ASN A 101 8.88 -0.01 -1.95
C ASN A 101 8.98 -0.89 -3.19
N SER A 102 10.16 -0.95 -3.78
CA SER A 102 10.50 -1.87 -4.87
C SER A 102 11.94 -2.31 -4.75
N ASP A 103 12.18 -3.57 -5.06
CA ASP A 103 13.52 -4.06 -5.38
C ASP A 103 13.83 -3.74 -6.85
N TRP A 104 15.11 -3.72 -7.20
CA TRP A 104 15.55 -3.72 -8.60
C TRP A 104 15.76 -5.16 -9.06
N PHE A 105 14.98 -5.59 -10.03
CA PHE A 105 15.04 -6.95 -10.57
C PHE A 105 15.93 -7.00 -11.81
N VAL A 106 17.00 -7.80 -11.77
CA VAL A 106 17.91 -8.02 -12.89
C VAL A 106 17.60 -9.39 -13.50
N PRO A 107 17.41 -9.50 -14.84
CA PRO A 107 17.27 -10.79 -15.51
C PRO A 107 18.47 -11.71 -15.21
N VAL A 108 18.22 -12.99 -14.93
CA VAL A 108 19.29 -13.98 -14.65
C VAL A 108 20.17 -14.21 -15.88
N SER A 109 19.58 -14.16 -17.08
CA SER A 109 20.28 -14.26 -18.36
C SER A 109 19.68 -13.30 -19.39
N LYS A 110 20.23 -13.33 -20.62
CA LYS A 110 19.70 -12.57 -21.77
C LYS A 110 18.51 -13.28 -22.44
N GLU A 111 18.13 -14.47 -21.99
CA GLU A 111 16.98 -15.19 -22.53
C GLU A 111 15.71 -14.37 -22.33
N LYS A 112 14.84 -14.36 -23.35
CA LYS A 112 13.61 -13.58 -23.31
C LYS A 112 12.74 -13.94 -22.10
N SER A 113 12.71 -15.22 -21.72
CA SER A 113 11.97 -15.69 -20.54
C SER A 113 12.39 -15.01 -19.24
N ASP A 114 13.70 -14.74 -19.09
CA ASP A 114 14.28 -14.15 -17.88
C ASP A 114 14.08 -12.63 -17.86
N VAL A 115 14.17 -11.98 -19.03
CA VAL A 115 13.82 -10.57 -19.20
C VAL A 115 12.35 -10.36 -18.84
N ASP A 116 11.46 -11.19 -19.39
CA ASP A 116 10.04 -11.12 -19.09
C ASP A 116 9.75 -11.48 -17.61
N ALA A 117 10.55 -12.36 -16.99
CA ALA A 117 10.42 -12.69 -15.57
C ALA A 117 10.81 -11.53 -14.64
N ALA A 118 11.90 -10.82 -14.94
CA ALA A 118 12.30 -9.63 -14.20
C ALA A 118 11.23 -8.53 -14.29
N GLN A 119 10.64 -8.33 -15.48
CA GLN A 119 9.53 -7.38 -15.64
C GLN A 119 8.31 -7.80 -14.81
N ARG A 120 7.90 -9.08 -14.86
CA ARG A 120 6.79 -9.56 -14.02
C ARG A 120 7.05 -9.37 -12.53
N ALA A 121 8.28 -9.60 -12.06
CA ALA A 121 8.63 -9.38 -10.67
C ALA A 121 8.50 -7.89 -10.28
N LEU A 122 8.91 -6.98 -11.15
CA LEU A 122 8.73 -5.54 -10.98
C LEU A 122 7.24 -5.14 -10.99
N ASP A 123 6.45 -5.66 -11.94
CA ASP A 123 5.03 -5.36 -12.05
C ASP A 123 4.27 -5.78 -10.77
N PHE A 124 4.57 -6.96 -10.22
CA PHE A 124 3.92 -7.46 -9.00
C PHE A 124 4.44 -6.81 -7.70
N MET A 125 5.52 -6.02 -7.74
CA MET A 125 6.05 -5.32 -6.57
C MET A 125 5.78 -3.80 -6.61
N PHE A 126 6.04 -3.18 -7.76
CA PHE A 126 5.92 -1.73 -7.97
C PHE A 126 4.69 -1.34 -8.79
N GLY A 127 4.35 -2.11 -9.82
CA GLY A 127 3.23 -1.81 -10.71
C GLY A 127 1.84 -2.19 -10.16
N TRP A 128 1.81 -2.87 -9.01
CA TRP A 128 0.62 -3.47 -8.39
C TRP A 128 -0.44 -2.44 -7.98
#